data_AF-A0A2M8NI69-F1
#
_entry.id   AF-A0A2M8NI69-F1
#
_cell.length_a   1.000
_cell.length_b   1.000
_cell.length_c   1.000
_cell.angle_alpha   90.00
_cell.angle_beta   90.00
_cell.angle_gamma   90.00
#
_symmetry.space_group_name_H-M   'P 1'
#
loop_
_entity.id
_entity.type
_entity.pdbx_description
1 polymer ?
#
loop_
_entity_poly.entity_id
_entity_poly.type
_entity_poly.pdbx_seq_one_letter_code
_entity_poly.pdbx_strand_id
1 'polypeptide(L)'
;MKTKTLILAALILIMPVGMALVHAQDTLPPNQTVTGVVPANGVSSWRFQAYTGGVMSFLVEGTDGFDPILTLSDASGRELTGNDDFDYPDSTNALLEAVTLTRTNVYTVTI
;
A
#
# COMPACT_ATOMS: atom_id res chain seq x y z
N MET A 1 14.39 -40.21 -53.19
CA MET A 1 14.40 -39.77 -51.78
C MET A 1 14.07 -38.28 -51.74
N LYS A 2 12.94 -37.86 -51.14
CA LYS A 2 12.56 -36.45 -50.98
C LYS A 2 12.76 -36.07 -49.52
N THR A 3 13.68 -35.16 -49.24
CA THR A 3 14.00 -34.67 -47.90
C THR A 3 12.93 -33.68 -47.44
N LYS A 4 12.31 -33.91 -46.27
CA LYS A 4 11.36 -32.97 -45.66
C LYS A 4 12.10 -32.06 -44.67
N THR A 5 12.13 -30.77 -44.95
CA THR A 5 12.63 -29.74 -44.02
C THR A 5 11.54 -29.42 -43.01
N LEU A 6 11.81 -29.63 -41.72
CA LEU A 6 10.97 -29.13 -40.63
C LEU A 6 11.37 -27.68 -40.31
N ILE A 7 10.43 -26.75 -40.42
CA ILE A 7 10.58 -25.39 -39.91
C ILE A 7 10.03 -25.38 -38.48
N LEU A 8 10.91 -25.20 -37.50
CA LEU A 8 10.52 -24.96 -36.11
C LEU A 8 10.15 -23.49 -35.96
N ALA A 9 8.85 -23.18 -35.99
CA ALA A 9 8.36 -21.84 -35.71
C ALA A 9 8.39 -21.61 -34.19
N ALA A 10 9.31 -20.77 -33.72
CA ALA A 10 9.31 -20.28 -32.34
C ALA A 10 8.17 -19.27 -32.18
N LEU A 11 7.13 -19.66 -31.44
CA LEU A 11 6.04 -18.78 -31.06
C LEU A 11 6.53 -17.83 -29.97
N ILE A 12 6.92 -16.60 -30.34
CA ILE A 12 7.19 -15.53 -29.37
C ILE A 12 5.82 -15.05 -28.87
N LEU A 13 5.41 -15.54 -27.71
CA LEU A 13 4.25 -15.05 -26.98
C LEU A 13 4.60 -13.65 -26.45
N ILE A 14 4.15 -12.60 -27.14
CA ILE A 14 4.21 -11.23 -26.62
C ILE A 14 3.15 -11.14 -25.52
N MET A 15 3.51 -11.50 -24.28
CA MET A 15 2.68 -11.14 -23.13
C MET A 15 2.67 -9.60 -23.05
N PRO A 16 1.50 -8.96 -23.03
CA PRO A 16 1.44 -7.56 -22.64
C PRO A 16 1.87 -7.51 -21.18
N VAL A 17 3.12 -7.10 -20.94
CA VAL A 17 3.51 -6.62 -19.62
C VAL A 17 2.66 -5.38 -19.42
N GLY A 18 1.53 -5.54 -18.74
CA GLY A 18 0.76 -4.40 -18.26
C GLY A 18 1.76 -3.53 -17.51
N MET A 19 2.00 -2.33 -18.03
CA MET A 19 2.71 -1.31 -17.28
C MET A 19 1.80 -0.99 -16.09
N ALA A 20 1.92 -1.78 -15.02
CA ALA A 20 1.54 -1.30 -13.71
C ALA A 20 2.33 0.00 -13.55
N LEU A 21 1.60 1.11 -13.42
CA LEU A 21 2.21 2.36 -13.05
C LEU A 21 3.07 2.05 -11.83
N VAL A 22 4.38 2.14 -11.98
CA VAL A 22 5.29 2.11 -10.84
C VAL A 22 5.05 3.44 -10.14
N HIS A 23 3.96 3.52 -9.36
CA HIS A 23 3.83 4.57 -8.38
C HIS A 23 5.06 4.38 -7.49
N ALA A 24 5.96 5.35 -7.52
CA ALA A 24 7.07 5.39 -6.58
C ALA A 24 6.46 5.14 -5.19
N GLN A 25 6.89 4.06 -4.56
CA GLN A 25 6.37 3.71 -3.25
C GLN A 25 6.92 4.71 -2.26
N ASP A 26 6.05 5.61 -1.82
CA ASP A 26 6.44 6.62 -0.85
C ASP A 26 6.79 5.92 0.46
N THR A 27 8.01 6.18 0.95
CA THR A 27 8.46 5.61 2.21
C THR A 27 7.87 6.43 3.35
N LEU A 28 7.36 5.78 4.39
CA LEU A 28 6.96 6.41 5.64
C LEU A 28 8.11 6.24 6.66
N PRO A 29 8.89 7.29 6.95
CA PRO A 29 9.94 7.21 7.94
C PRO A 29 9.34 7.14 9.36
N PRO A 30 9.93 6.38 10.28
CA PRO A 30 9.44 6.30 11.65
C PRO A 30 9.52 7.68 12.34
N ASN A 31 8.48 8.02 13.11
CA ASN A 31 8.38 9.25 13.90
C ASN A 31 8.52 10.55 13.09
N GLN A 32 8.22 10.51 11.79
CA GLN A 32 8.17 11.70 10.95
C GLN A 32 6.78 11.84 10.34
N THR A 33 6.24 13.04 10.39
CA THR A 33 5.02 13.39 9.65
C THR A 33 5.35 13.48 8.16
N VAL A 34 4.51 12.84 7.34
CA VAL A 34 4.54 12.96 5.88
C VAL A 34 3.25 13.62 5.45
N THR A 35 3.34 14.56 4.51
CA THR A 35 2.18 15.18 3.86
C THR A 35 1.98 14.55 2.50
N GLY A 36 0.72 14.32 2.12
CA GLY A 36 0.36 13.74 0.83
C GLY A 36 -0.95 14.30 0.30
N VAL A 37 -1.26 13.97 -0.95
CA VAL A 37 -2.54 14.26 -1.58
C VAL A 37 -3.17 12.91 -1.95
N VAL A 38 -4.43 12.72 -1.57
CA VAL A 38 -5.23 11.59 -2.04
C VAL A 38 -6.00 12.07 -3.28
N PRO A 39 -5.83 11.43 -4.45
CA PRO A 39 -6.57 11.80 -5.64
C PRO A 39 -8.06 11.52 -5.46
N ALA A 40 -8.91 12.32 -6.11
CA ALA A 40 -10.36 12.11 -6.07
C ALA A 40 -10.72 10.68 -6.51
N ASN A 41 -11.47 9.95 -5.66
CA ASN A 41 -11.85 8.54 -5.86
C ASN A 41 -10.65 7.57 -6.01
N GLY A 42 -9.48 7.94 -5.50
CA GLY A 42 -8.32 7.06 -5.48
C GLY A 42 -7.78 6.89 -4.07
N VAL A 43 -6.59 6.32 -4.00
CA VAL A 43 -5.87 6.06 -2.75
C VAL A 43 -4.43 6.50 -2.88
N SER A 44 -3.83 6.85 -1.75
CA SER A 44 -2.39 7.05 -1.61
C SER A 44 -1.84 6.03 -0.62
N SER A 45 -0.60 5.60 -0.80
CA SER A 45 -0.03 4.51 0.00
C SER A 45 1.42 4.74 0.33
N TRP A 46 1.77 4.47 1.58
CA TRP A 46 3.12 4.58 2.08
C TRP A 46 3.62 3.28 2.69
N ARG A 47 4.90 3.01 2.55
CA ARG A 47 5.54 1.77 3.03
C ARG A 47 6.55 2.04 4.12
N PHE A 48 6.58 1.16 5.11
CA PHE A 48 7.57 1.20 6.18
C PHE A 48 8.03 -0.20 6.53
N GLN A 49 9.27 -0.32 6.99
CA GLN A 49 9.79 -1.56 7.54
C GLN A 49 9.49 -1.62 9.03
N ALA A 50 9.06 -2.78 9.51
CA ALA A 50 8.89 -3.03 10.92
C ALA A 50 9.43 -4.41 11.31
N TYR A 51 9.72 -4.55 12.60
CA TYR A 51 10.23 -5.78 13.21
C TYR A 51 9.14 -6.51 13.96
N THR A 52 9.30 -7.83 14.09
CA THR A 52 8.44 -8.67 14.93
C THR A 52 8.38 -8.12 16.36
N GLY A 53 7.17 -7.98 16.90
CA GLY A 53 6.91 -7.38 18.22
C GLY A 53 6.93 -5.86 18.23
N GLY A 54 7.21 -5.20 17.10
CA GLY A 54 7.14 -3.74 16.99
C GLY A 54 5.72 -3.24 17.23
N VAL A 55 5.59 -2.17 18.01
CA VAL A 55 4.33 -1.50 18.30
C VAL A 55 4.32 -0.18 17.55
N MET A 56 3.30 0.03 16.71
CA MET A 56 3.21 1.20 15.82
C MET A 56 1.88 1.93 16.02
N SER A 57 1.93 3.26 15.95
CA SER A 57 0.75 4.10 15.88
C SER A 57 0.80 4.96 14.61
N PHE A 58 -0.37 5.22 14.03
CA PHE A 58 -0.53 6.00 12.80
C PHE A 58 -1.69 6.97 12.98
N LEU A 59 -1.43 8.25 12.82
CA LEU A 59 -2.44 9.32 12.83
C LEU A 59 -2.51 9.93 11.43
N VAL A 60 -3.71 10.11 10.93
CA VAL A 60 -3.98 10.80 9.66
C VAL A 60 -4.91 11.96 9.95
N GLU A 61 -4.41 13.16 9.67
CA GLU A 61 -5.17 14.39 9.81
C GLU A 61 -5.67 14.83 8.44
N GLY A 62 -7.00 14.87 8.28
CA GLY A 62 -7.62 15.39 7.07
C GLY A 62 -7.50 16.91 7.00
N THR A 63 -7.06 17.44 5.85
CA THR A 63 -7.05 18.89 5.56
C THR A 63 -8.16 19.24 4.59
N ASP A 64 -8.62 20.50 4.60
CA ASP A 64 -9.62 21.01 3.66
C ASP A 64 -10.96 20.22 3.65
N GLY A 65 -11.35 19.67 4.80
CA GLY A 65 -12.56 18.86 4.96
C GLY A 65 -12.45 17.45 4.40
N PHE A 66 -11.22 16.97 4.14
CA PHE A 66 -10.97 15.57 3.80
C PHE A 66 -11.28 14.66 5.00
N ASP A 67 -11.99 13.58 4.74
CA ASP A 67 -12.42 12.56 5.70
C ASP A 67 -11.62 11.25 5.41
N PRO A 68 -10.46 11.04 6.05
CA PRO A 68 -9.56 9.94 5.73
C PRO A 68 -10.05 8.58 6.23
N ILE A 69 -9.88 7.54 5.41
CA ILE A 69 -9.97 6.14 5.84
C ILE A 69 -8.56 5.58 5.89
N LEU A 70 -8.08 5.16 7.05
CA LEU A 70 -6.73 4.59 7.22
C LEU A 70 -6.79 3.07 7.30
N THR A 71 -6.03 2.40 6.43
CA THR A 71 -5.85 0.94 6.46
C THR A 71 -4.37 0.59 6.63
N LEU A 72 -4.08 -0.40 7.48
CA LEU A 72 -2.77 -1.04 7.59
C LEU A 72 -2.80 -2.44 7.00
N SER A 73 -1.87 -2.73 6.08
CA SER A 73 -1.76 -4.01 5.39
C SER A 73 -0.36 -4.62 5.51
N ASP A 74 -0.28 -5.96 5.49
CA ASP A 74 0.99 -6.69 5.41
C ASP A 74 1.56 -6.76 3.98
N ALA A 75 2.75 -7.34 3.82
CA ALA A 75 3.42 -7.43 2.52
C ALA A 75 2.67 -8.23 1.45
N SER A 76 1.68 -9.05 1.83
CA SER A 76 0.81 -9.75 0.86
C SER A 76 -0.38 -8.91 0.41
N GLY A 77 -0.52 -7.69 0.93
CA GLY A 77 -1.68 -6.83 0.71
C GLY A 77 -2.89 -7.21 1.55
N ARG A 78 -2.72 -8.12 2.52
CA ARG A 78 -3.79 -8.47 3.46
C ARG A 78 -3.90 -7.38 4.51
N GLU A 79 -5.09 -6.83 4.64
CA GLU A 79 -5.45 -5.90 5.70
C GLU A 79 -5.27 -6.54 7.08
N LEU A 80 -4.68 -5.78 7.99
CA LEU A 80 -4.49 -6.13 9.40
C LEU A 80 -5.52 -5.41 10.28
N THR A 81 -5.76 -4.13 10.00
CA THR A 81 -6.70 -3.28 10.72
C THR A 81 -6.93 -1.99 9.94
N GLY A 82 -8.05 -1.31 10.20
CA GLY A 82 -8.35 0.02 9.67
C GLY A 82 -9.19 0.85 10.64
N ASN A 83 -9.25 2.16 10.40
CA ASN A 83 -10.09 3.12 11.13
C ASN A 83 -10.37 4.35 10.24
N ASP A 84 -11.56 4.93 10.31
CA ASP A 84 -12.02 6.11 9.57
C ASP A 84 -12.43 7.27 10.49
N ASP A 85 -12.73 7.04 11.76
CA ASP A 85 -13.05 8.11 12.72
C ASP A 85 -12.65 7.76 14.16
N PHE A 86 -11.59 8.37 14.69
CA PHE A 86 -11.15 8.00 16.06
C PHE A 86 -11.98 8.63 17.18
N ASP A 87 -12.70 9.73 16.91
CA ASP A 87 -13.44 10.49 17.93
C ASP A 87 -14.67 11.21 17.33
N TYR A 88 -15.57 10.46 16.72
CA TYR A 88 -16.78 11.03 16.11
C TYR A 88 -17.81 11.53 17.16
N PRO A 89 -18.45 12.70 16.98
CA PRO A 89 -18.37 13.62 15.83
C PRO A 89 -17.32 14.74 15.98
N ASP A 90 -16.53 14.73 17.06
CA ASP A 90 -15.59 15.80 17.38
C ASP A 90 -14.37 15.82 16.43
N SER A 91 -14.04 14.66 15.84
CA SER A 91 -13.01 14.51 14.81
C SER A 91 -13.39 13.44 13.77
N THR A 92 -13.09 13.72 12.50
CA THR A 92 -13.13 12.77 11.38
C THR A 92 -11.74 12.27 11.02
N ASN A 93 -10.74 12.49 11.88
CA ASN A 93 -9.39 11.99 11.64
C ASN A 93 -9.34 10.48 11.91
N ALA A 94 -8.40 9.80 11.28
CA ALA A 94 -8.19 8.37 11.47
C ALA A 94 -6.97 8.09 12.35
N LEU A 95 -7.11 7.15 13.31
CA LEU A 95 -6.05 6.73 14.21
C LEU A 95 -6.01 5.20 14.32
N LEU A 96 -4.83 4.64 14.13
CA LEU A 96 -4.49 3.30 14.58
C LEU A 96 -3.48 3.43 15.72
N GLU A 97 -3.86 3.01 16.93
CA GLU A 97 -2.99 3.15 18.11
C GLU A 97 -2.43 1.81 18.58
N ALA A 98 -1.13 1.78 18.89
CA ALA A 98 -0.44 0.67 19.54
C ALA A 98 -0.61 -0.69 18.85
N VAL A 99 -0.60 -0.71 17.51
CA VAL A 99 -0.71 -1.93 16.71
C VAL A 99 0.57 -2.75 16.84
N THR A 100 0.44 -3.99 17.34
CA THR A 100 1.57 -4.92 17.45
C THR A 100 1.76 -5.72 16.16
N LEU A 101 2.93 -5.62 15.56
CA LEU A 101 3.29 -6.29 14.31
C LEU A 101 3.93 -7.64 14.59
N THR A 102 3.34 -8.70 14.03
CA THR A 102 3.72 -10.10 14.36
C THR A 102 4.86 -10.64 13.51
N ARG A 103 5.32 -9.89 12.50
CA ARG A 103 6.39 -10.30 11.58
C ARG A 103 7.33 -9.15 11.27
N THR A 104 8.60 -9.48 11.09
CA THR A 104 9.58 -8.56 10.49
C THR A 104 9.30 -8.51 9.00
N ASN A 105 8.78 -7.37 8.52
CA ASN A 105 8.35 -7.23 7.13
C ASN A 105 8.25 -5.76 6.71
N VAL A 106 7.94 -5.54 5.43
CA VAL A 106 7.46 -4.25 4.93
C VAL A 106 5.93 -4.24 4.97
N TYR A 107 5.38 -3.19 5.56
CA TYR A 107 3.95 -2.97 5.69
C TYR A 107 3.56 -1.75 4.86
N THR A 108 2.26 -1.63 4.59
CA THR A 108 1.68 -0.51 3.84
C THR A 108 0.59 0.15 4.67
N VAL A 109 0.63 1.47 4.80
CA VAL A 109 -0.55 2.25 5.17
C VAL A 109 -1.17 2.83 3.90
N THR A 110 -2.50 2.75 3.80
CA THR A 110 -3.27 3.24 2.66
C THR A 110 -4.35 4.17 3.16
N ILE A 111 -4.45 5.33 2.51
CA ILE A 111 -5.48 6.36 2.70
C ILE A 111 -6.28 6.51 1.41
#